data_AF-A0A7C4EH05-F1
#
_entry.id   AF-A0A7C4EH05-F1
#
_cell.length_a   1.000
_cell.length_b   1.000
_cell.length_c   1.000
_cell.angle_alpha   90.00
_cell.angle_beta   90.00
_cell.angle_gamma   90.00
#
_symmetry.space_group_name_H-M   'P 1'
#
loop_
_entity.id
_entity.type
_entity.pdbx_description
1 polymer ?
#
loop_
_entity_poly.entity_id
_entity_poly.type
_entity_poly.pdbx_seq_one_letter_code
_entity_poly.pdbx_strand_id
1 'polypeptide(L)'
;MFRHIHTLVAVPCLLLALTAGCASDRAVISQANAFHGELKPAVISDPQLNAYLQQVGQRIIDVAREMYLQKYGPAAKSSEDSAWMFQNTMQFHFVNSDTLNAFTTGGEHMYIYTGLFQQCRSEDELAAVMAHEYAHVYGRHVHKGINRQMAVIGAAAAAGAAGYVAGGEDKGSEYAAGAAGLAMAVGQFVGMQYTRSDEAEADDMGFDFYVRAGWDPARFGDFFQQLIDKGYDKGPEFLSDHPSLKNRVQAARAKASQLPPAAAAWRKPPVAAGPAFTALQQRSVVIGKTMPTDASLQHSQTLLAAMSRSCLTPAIHPDQKKARAALAREAEQQRAAATRPATSRQRRHR
;
A
#
# COMPACT_ATOMS: atom_id res chain seq x y z
N MET A 1 -59.96 15.05 -21.10
CA MET A 1 -60.07 15.36 -19.66
C MET A 1 -59.47 14.19 -18.91
N PHE A 2 -58.55 14.49 -17.98
CA PHE A 2 -57.77 13.59 -17.11
C PHE A 2 -56.43 13.04 -17.63
N ARG A 3 -55.40 13.70 -17.08
CA ARG A 3 -53.94 13.58 -17.18
C ARG A 3 -53.42 12.18 -16.90
N HIS A 4 -52.47 11.73 -17.73
CA HIS A 4 -51.47 10.75 -17.32
C HIS A 4 -50.55 11.39 -16.27
N ILE A 5 -50.65 10.91 -15.04
CA ILE A 5 -49.71 11.23 -13.96
C ILE A 5 -48.48 10.37 -14.23
N HIS A 6 -47.44 10.96 -14.81
CA HIS A 6 -46.10 10.38 -14.74
C HIS A 6 -45.69 10.42 -13.27
N THR A 7 -45.69 9.25 -12.63
CA THR A 7 -45.05 9.05 -11.34
C THR A 7 -43.56 9.27 -11.55
N LEU A 8 -43.10 10.50 -11.30
CA LEU A 8 -41.71 10.81 -11.02
C LEU A 8 -41.30 9.94 -9.84
N VAL A 9 -40.71 8.78 -10.13
CA VAL A 9 -39.84 8.12 -9.16
C VAL A 9 -38.68 9.07 -9.00
N ALA A 10 -38.78 9.92 -7.98
CA ALA A 10 -37.64 10.64 -7.45
C ALA A 10 -36.64 9.58 -6.97
N VAL A 11 -35.77 9.13 -7.86
CA VAL A 11 -34.46 8.61 -7.48
C VAL A 11 -33.85 9.78 -6.72
N PRO A 12 -33.65 9.68 -5.39
CA PRO A 12 -32.90 10.71 -4.71
C PRO A 12 -31.55 10.69 -5.40
N CYS A 13 -31.26 11.73 -6.18
CA CYS A 13 -29.92 12.03 -6.63
C CYS A 13 -29.06 11.93 -5.38
N LEU A 14 -28.32 10.83 -5.28
CA LEU A 14 -27.19 10.68 -4.41
C LEU A 14 -26.09 11.59 -4.98
N LEU A 15 -26.38 12.88 -5.07
CA LEU A 15 -25.43 13.97 -5.00
C LEU A 15 -24.90 13.97 -3.56
N LEU A 16 -24.27 12.85 -3.20
CA LEU A 16 -23.37 12.78 -2.08
C LEU A 16 -22.31 13.81 -2.45
N ALA A 17 -22.34 14.92 -1.73
CA ALA A 17 -21.47 16.04 -1.93
C ALA A 17 -20.06 15.51 -2.19
N LEU A 18 -19.58 15.70 -3.42
CA LEU A 18 -18.18 15.64 -3.79
C LEU A 18 -17.49 16.83 -3.11
N THR A 19 -17.57 16.92 -1.78
CA THR A 19 -16.52 17.63 -1.08
C THR A 19 -15.30 16.78 -1.33
N ALA A 20 -14.41 17.29 -2.17
CA ALA A 20 -13.03 16.83 -2.29
C ALA A 20 -12.33 17.08 -0.93
N GLY A 21 -12.81 16.40 0.11
CA GLY A 21 -12.23 16.42 1.42
C GLY A 21 -10.87 15.78 1.29
N CYS A 22 -9.82 16.54 1.58
CA CYS A 22 -8.49 15.98 1.76
C CYS A 22 -8.61 14.78 2.72
N ALA A 23 -8.10 13.63 2.29
CA ALA A 23 -7.91 12.44 3.10
C ALA A 23 -7.16 12.86 4.36
N SER A 24 -7.89 12.94 5.47
CA SER A 24 -7.35 13.27 6.77
C SER A 24 -6.72 12.03 7.40
N ASP A 25 -5.80 12.23 8.34
CA ASP A 25 -5.15 11.15 9.08
C ASP A 25 -6.18 10.14 9.64
N ARG A 26 -7.27 10.65 10.26
CA ARG A 26 -8.34 9.80 10.80
C ARG A 26 -9.02 8.93 9.74
N ALA A 27 -9.29 9.49 8.55
CA ALA A 27 -9.96 8.77 7.47
C ALA A 27 -9.06 7.67 6.91
N VAL A 28 -7.78 7.98 6.70
CA VAL A 28 -6.80 7.00 6.18
C VAL A 28 -6.53 5.90 7.20
N ILE A 29 -6.37 6.22 8.49
CA ILE A 29 -6.21 5.22 9.56
C ILE A 29 -7.44 4.29 9.62
N SER A 30 -8.66 4.85 9.56
CA SER A 30 -9.88 4.04 9.53
C SER A 30 -9.92 3.09 8.32
N GLN A 31 -9.49 3.57 7.15
CA GLN A 31 -9.45 2.76 5.93
C GLN A 31 -8.34 1.68 5.99
N ALA A 32 -7.19 2.03 6.55
CA ALA A 32 -6.09 1.11 6.81
C ALA A 32 -6.51 -0.04 7.73
N ASN A 33 -7.25 0.27 8.80
CA ASN A 33 -7.75 -0.74 9.75
C ASN A 33 -8.79 -1.66 9.10
N ALA A 34 -9.68 -1.13 8.26
CA ALA A 34 -10.61 -1.94 7.49
C ALA A 34 -9.88 -2.89 6.52
N PHE A 35 -8.87 -2.37 5.81
CA PHE A 35 -8.07 -3.18 4.89
C PHE A 35 -7.24 -4.24 5.62
N HIS A 36 -6.73 -3.94 6.81
CA HIS A 36 -6.06 -4.94 7.65
C HIS A 36 -6.99 -6.10 8.01
N GLY A 37 -8.27 -5.83 8.28
CA GLY A 37 -9.28 -6.86 8.50
C GLY A 37 -9.35 -7.87 7.35
N GLU A 38 -9.34 -7.37 6.11
CA GLU A 38 -9.35 -8.19 4.88
C GLU A 38 -8.03 -8.95 4.66
N LEU A 39 -6.90 -8.45 5.16
CA LEU A 39 -5.59 -9.09 5.04
C LEU A 39 -5.27 -10.05 6.18
N LYS A 40 -5.98 -9.96 7.31
CA LYS A 40 -5.71 -10.72 8.53
C LYS A 40 -5.55 -12.22 8.30
N PRO A 41 -6.36 -12.90 7.46
CA PRO A 41 -6.15 -14.31 7.14
C PRO A 41 -4.78 -14.63 6.53
N ALA A 42 -4.16 -13.70 5.80
CA ALA A 42 -2.83 -13.85 5.21
C ALA A 42 -1.67 -13.34 6.09
N VAL A 43 -1.96 -12.74 7.25
CA VAL A 43 -0.93 -12.27 8.18
C VAL A 43 -0.33 -13.45 8.96
N ILE A 44 1.00 -13.54 8.96
CA ILE A 44 1.73 -14.55 9.70
C ILE A 44 1.66 -14.22 11.20
N SER A 45 0.98 -15.09 11.95
CA SER A 45 0.83 -14.97 13.40
C SER A 45 1.86 -15.83 14.13
N ASP A 46 3.13 -15.44 14.08
CA ASP A 46 4.22 -16.12 14.78
C ASP A 46 4.96 -15.18 15.73
N PRO A 47 5.08 -15.50 17.04
CA PRO A 47 5.67 -14.59 18.01
C PRO A 47 7.13 -14.20 17.74
N GLN A 48 7.95 -15.10 17.18
CA GLN A 48 9.36 -14.82 16.91
C GLN A 48 9.51 -13.89 15.71
N LEU A 49 8.79 -14.17 14.62
CA LEU A 49 8.77 -13.34 13.43
C LEU A 49 8.19 -11.96 13.73
N ASN A 50 7.11 -11.90 14.51
CA ASN A 50 6.48 -10.64 14.90
C ASN A 50 7.44 -9.84 15.79
N ALA A 51 7.99 -10.43 16.85
CA ALA A 51 8.93 -9.72 17.72
C ALA A 51 10.16 -9.20 16.96
N TYR A 52 10.67 -9.97 16.00
CA TYR A 52 11.76 -9.53 15.13
C TYR A 52 11.38 -8.28 14.32
N LEU A 53 10.26 -8.35 13.60
CA LEU A 53 9.83 -7.29 12.70
C LEU A 53 9.44 -6.01 13.46
N GLN A 54 8.81 -6.14 14.63
CA GLN A 54 8.51 -5.01 15.50
C GLN A 54 9.78 -4.34 16.02
N GLN A 55 10.85 -5.09 16.36
CA GLN A 55 12.11 -4.51 16.81
C GLN A 55 12.81 -3.71 15.70
N VAL A 56 12.82 -4.22 14.46
CA VAL A 56 13.36 -3.49 13.31
C VAL A 56 12.53 -2.22 13.07
N GLY A 57 11.21 -2.34 13.05
CA GLY A 57 10.30 -1.21 12.88
C GLY A 57 10.43 -0.14 13.97
N GLN A 58 10.56 -0.55 15.24
CA GLN A 58 10.71 0.37 16.36
C GLN A 58 11.98 1.20 16.25
N ARG A 59 13.11 0.62 15.83
CA ARG A 59 14.36 1.37 15.60
C ARG A 59 14.18 2.48 14.57
N ILE A 60 13.40 2.22 13.52
CA ILE A 60 13.07 3.21 12.48
C ILE A 60 12.17 4.31 13.06
N ILE A 61 11.10 3.92 13.78
CA ILE A 61 10.15 4.85 14.40
C ILE A 61 10.84 5.79 15.39
N ASP A 62 11.71 5.27 16.25
CA ASP A 62 12.41 6.05 17.29
C ASP A 62 13.22 7.18 16.66
N VAL A 63 13.99 6.85 15.61
CA VAL A 63 14.81 7.81 14.88
C VAL A 63 13.96 8.81 14.11
N ALA A 64 12.92 8.34 13.42
CA ALA A 64 12.02 9.23 12.70
C ALA A 64 11.33 10.22 13.64
N ARG A 65 10.96 9.78 14.85
CA ARG A 65 10.43 10.65 15.90
C ARG A 65 11.45 11.70 16.35
N GLU A 66 12.69 11.31 16.61
CA GLU A 66 13.76 12.24 16.96
C GLU A 66 13.99 13.30 15.87
N MET A 67 14.01 12.86 14.62
CA MET A 67 14.17 13.74 13.45
C MET A 67 12.95 14.66 13.26
N TYR A 68 11.74 14.16 13.50
CA TYR A 68 10.51 14.96 13.50
C TYR A 68 10.57 16.09 14.54
N LEU A 69 11.04 15.80 15.75
CA LEU A 69 11.25 16.82 16.79
C LEU A 69 12.31 17.87 16.38
N GLN A 70 13.24 17.49 15.50
CA GLN A 70 14.23 18.38 14.87
C GLN A 70 13.68 19.12 13.64
N LYS A 71 12.38 18.99 13.33
CA LYS A 71 11.71 19.57 12.17
C LYS A 71 12.25 19.06 10.82
N TYR A 72 12.71 17.81 10.78
CA TYR A 72 13.12 17.16 9.55
C TYR A 72 11.92 16.64 8.74
N GLY A 73 11.97 16.74 7.42
CA GLY A 73 10.91 16.31 6.51
C GLY A 73 9.72 17.29 6.42
N PRO A 74 8.57 16.86 5.86
CA PRO A 74 7.47 17.77 5.53
C PRO A 74 6.88 18.42 6.79
N ALA A 75 6.58 19.72 6.69
CA ALA A 75 5.99 20.48 7.78
C ALA A 75 4.65 19.84 8.21
N ALA A 76 4.50 19.64 9.52
CA ALA A 76 3.25 19.21 10.10
C ALA A 76 2.15 20.22 9.74
N LYS A 77 1.06 19.75 9.13
CA LYS A 77 -0.12 20.59 8.96
C LYS A 77 -0.69 20.81 10.36
N SER A 78 -0.80 22.07 10.77
CA SER A 78 -1.13 22.50 12.15
C SER A 78 -2.47 21.98 12.70
N SER A 79 -3.26 21.26 11.90
CA SER A 79 -4.55 20.66 12.26
C SER A 79 -4.51 19.15 12.52
N GLU A 80 -3.41 18.46 12.23
CA GLU A 80 -3.33 16.99 12.32
C GLU A 80 -2.27 16.56 13.35
N ASP A 81 -2.72 15.83 14.38
CA ASP A 81 -1.83 15.25 15.39
C ASP A 81 -0.98 14.15 14.74
N SER A 82 0.27 14.46 14.43
CA SER A 82 1.22 13.51 13.83
C SER A 82 1.70 12.45 14.83
N ALA A 83 1.28 12.50 16.09
CA ALA A 83 1.75 11.56 17.12
C ALA A 83 1.41 10.11 16.80
N TRP A 84 0.31 9.83 16.08
CA TRP A 84 -0.09 8.46 15.72
C TRP A 84 1.02 7.70 14.96
N MET A 85 1.81 8.40 14.13
CA MET A 85 2.90 7.80 13.35
C MET A 85 4.04 7.28 14.23
N PHE A 86 4.19 7.84 15.43
CA PHE A 86 5.31 7.59 16.35
C PHE A 86 4.89 6.83 17.61
N GLN A 87 3.61 6.50 17.74
CA GLN A 87 3.08 5.73 18.86
C GLN A 87 3.31 4.23 18.62
N ASN A 88 3.24 3.46 19.71
CA ASN A 88 3.33 1.99 19.67
C ASN A 88 2.12 1.32 18.98
N THR A 89 1.27 2.10 18.30
CA THR A 89 0.14 1.59 17.54
C THR A 89 0.56 1.11 16.15
N MET A 90 1.66 1.63 15.57
CA MET A 90 2.19 1.13 14.29
C MET A 90 2.59 -0.34 14.42
N GLN A 91 2.04 -1.19 13.55
CA GLN A 91 2.28 -2.62 13.50
C GLN A 91 2.88 -3.04 12.16
N PHE A 92 3.98 -3.78 12.24
CA PHE A 92 4.63 -4.41 11.10
C PHE A 92 4.26 -5.88 11.00
N HIS A 93 3.85 -6.32 9.82
CA HIS A 93 3.31 -7.66 9.60
C HIS A 93 4.08 -8.37 8.49
N PHE A 94 4.41 -9.65 8.71
CA PHE A 94 4.69 -10.53 7.60
C PHE A 94 3.38 -11.02 6.99
N VAL A 95 3.29 -11.04 5.66
CA VAL A 95 2.15 -11.61 4.93
C VAL A 95 2.61 -12.74 4.03
N ASN A 96 1.83 -13.82 4.02
CA ASN A 96 2.15 -15.02 3.26
C ASN A 96 1.88 -14.83 1.76
N SER A 97 2.91 -14.40 1.04
CA SER A 97 2.87 -14.21 -0.40
C SER A 97 4.27 -14.31 -0.98
N ASP A 98 4.40 -15.03 -2.10
CA ASP A 98 5.66 -15.22 -2.81
C ASP A 98 6.06 -14.00 -3.67
N THR A 99 5.20 -12.98 -3.75
CA THR A 99 5.48 -11.76 -4.50
C THR A 99 6.57 -10.95 -3.80
N LEU A 100 7.48 -10.36 -4.58
CA LEU A 100 8.50 -9.43 -4.06
C LEU A 100 7.85 -8.07 -3.80
N ASN A 101 7.29 -7.89 -2.60
CA ASN A 101 6.64 -6.63 -2.25
C ASN A 101 6.73 -6.31 -0.75
N ALA A 102 6.60 -5.03 -0.45
CA ALA A 102 6.31 -4.47 0.85
C ALA A 102 5.47 -3.21 0.61
N PHE A 103 4.56 -2.88 1.53
CA PHE A 103 3.77 -1.66 1.41
C PHE A 103 3.26 -1.18 2.76
N THR A 104 2.89 0.09 2.82
CA THR A 104 2.11 0.68 3.90
C THR A 104 0.70 1.06 3.44
N THR A 105 -0.27 0.99 4.36
CA THR A 105 -1.62 1.53 4.15
C THR A 105 -1.75 2.98 4.59
N GLY A 106 -0.65 3.64 4.98
CA GLY A 106 -0.64 5.04 5.41
C GLY A 106 -1.31 5.30 6.75
N GLY A 107 -1.70 4.24 7.46
CA GLY A 107 -2.11 4.25 8.85
C GLY A 107 -1.15 3.42 9.69
N GLU A 108 -1.70 2.66 10.64
CA GLU A 108 -0.92 1.94 11.66
C GLU A 108 -0.43 0.55 11.21
N HIS A 109 -0.40 0.29 9.90
CA HIS A 109 -0.05 -1.02 9.37
C HIS A 109 0.94 -0.94 8.20
N MET A 110 1.97 -1.77 8.29
CA MET A 110 2.94 -2.03 7.22
C MET A 110 3.08 -3.53 7.01
N TYR A 111 3.19 -3.94 5.75
CA TYR A 111 3.20 -5.34 5.35
C TYR A 111 4.45 -5.66 4.57
N ILE A 112 5.14 -6.73 4.97
CA ILE A 112 6.34 -7.26 4.33
C ILE A 112 5.99 -8.66 3.82
N TYR A 113 6.22 -8.91 2.53
CA TYR A 113 5.86 -10.19 1.93
C TYR A 113 6.94 -11.20 2.28
N THR A 114 6.54 -12.43 2.61
CA THR A 114 7.50 -13.50 2.87
C THR A 114 8.41 -13.74 1.66
N GLY A 115 7.90 -13.64 0.44
CA GLY A 115 8.68 -13.71 -0.79
C GLY A 115 9.82 -12.70 -0.82
N LEU A 116 9.55 -11.43 -0.48
CA LEU A 116 10.58 -10.39 -0.35
C LEU A 116 11.57 -10.74 0.76
N PHE A 117 11.08 -11.13 1.93
CA PHE A 117 11.92 -11.47 3.07
C PHE A 117 12.90 -12.61 2.76
N GLN A 118 12.48 -13.62 1.99
CA GLN A 118 13.36 -14.70 1.53
C GLN A 118 14.45 -14.23 0.55
N GLN A 119 14.24 -13.12 -0.17
CA GLN A 119 15.25 -12.60 -1.09
C GLN A 119 16.29 -11.72 -0.39
N CYS A 120 15.98 -11.16 0.77
CA CYS A 120 16.94 -10.38 1.54
C CYS A 120 18.13 -11.27 1.96
N ARG A 121 19.36 -10.84 1.67
CA ARG A 121 20.59 -11.54 2.09
C ARG A 121 21.00 -11.20 3.52
N SER A 122 20.47 -10.11 4.06
CA SER A 122 20.78 -9.61 5.40
C SER A 122 19.63 -8.77 5.95
N GLU A 123 19.67 -8.49 7.25
CA GLU A 123 18.77 -7.51 7.85
C GLU A 123 18.97 -6.10 7.27
N ASP A 124 20.19 -5.72 6.85
CA ASP A 124 20.43 -4.41 6.22
C ASP A 124 19.51 -4.21 5.00
N GLU A 125 19.38 -5.23 4.15
CA GLU A 125 18.50 -5.18 2.98
C GLU A 125 17.01 -5.06 3.39
N LEU A 126 16.57 -5.81 4.39
CA LEU A 126 15.19 -5.74 4.89
C LEU A 126 14.90 -4.37 5.54
N ALA A 127 15.81 -3.88 6.37
CA ALA A 127 15.67 -2.62 7.07
C ALA A 127 15.64 -1.42 6.11
N ALA A 128 16.42 -1.46 5.02
CA ALA A 128 16.36 -0.44 3.97
C ALA A 128 14.97 -0.36 3.33
N VAL A 129 14.36 -1.51 3.03
CA VAL A 129 12.98 -1.59 2.51
C VAL A 129 11.98 -1.04 3.53
N MET A 130 12.06 -1.48 4.79
CA MET A 130 11.14 -1.01 5.83
C MET A 130 11.28 0.49 6.10
N ALA A 131 12.50 1.04 6.05
CA ALA A 131 12.75 2.46 6.24
C ALA A 131 12.16 3.30 5.10
N HIS A 132 12.27 2.83 3.86
CA HIS A 132 11.61 3.44 2.70
C HIS A 132 10.08 3.42 2.82
N GLU A 133 9.49 2.26 3.17
CA GLU A 133 8.04 2.17 3.39
C GLU A 133 7.57 3.06 4.56
N TYR A 134 8.37 3.18 5.62
CA TYR A 134 8.05 4.07 6.74
C TYR A 134 8.17 5.55 6.33
N ALA A 135 9.07 5.89 5.42
CA ALA A 135 9.16 7.22 4.85
C ALA A 135 7.90 7.61 4.06
N HIS A 136 7.20 6.67 3.43
CA HIS A 136 5.87 6.93 2.85
C HIS A 136 4.80 7.25 3.89
N VAL A 137 4.86 6.63 5.07
CA VAL A 137 3.99 6.98 6.22
C VAL A 137 4.32 8.39 6.68
N TYR A 138 5.59 8.64 6.99
CA TYR A 138 6.10 9.90 7.48
C TYR A 138 5.77 11.08 6.55
N GLY A 139 5.94 10.88 5.24
CA GLY A 139 5.62 11.87 4.19
C GLY A 139 4.14 11.96 3.82
N ARG A 140 3.27 11.16 4.44
CA ARG A 140 1.83 11.03 4.10
C ARG A 140 1.59 10.76 2.61
N HIS A 141 2.46 9.99 1.97
CA HIS A 141 2.37 9.70 0.53
C HIS A 141 1.11 8.94 0.15
N VAL A 142 0.62 8.08 1.06
CA VAL A 142 -0.67 7.40 0.90
C VAL A 142 -1.83 8.39 0.89
N HIS A 143 -1.83 9.39 1.79
CA HIS A 143 -2.86 10.44 1.83
C HIS A 143 -2.87 11.23 0.52
N LYS A 144 -1.68 11.61 0.03
CA LYS A 144 -1.52 12.26 -1.29
C LYS A 144 -2.08 11.38 -2.41
N GLY A 145 -1.79 10.07 -2.38
CA GLY A 145 -2.29 9.07 -3.34
C GLY A 145 -3.83 8.94 -3.34
N ILE A 146 -4.42 8.75 -2.16
CA ILE A 146 -5.87 8.69 -1.96
C ILE A 146 -6.54 9.96 -2.49
N ASN A 147 -5.98 11.14 -2.19
CA ASN A 147 -6.52 12.41 -2.67
C ASN A 147 -6.51 12.51 -4.20
N ARG A 148 -5.42 12.08 -4.86
CA ARG A 148 -5.34 12.05 -6.32
C ARG A 148 -6.40 11.12 -6.90
N GLN A 149 -6.57 9.92 -6.33
CA GLN A 149 -7.57 8.97 -6.79
C GLN A 149 -9.00 9.49 -6.60
N MET A 150 -9.30 10.11 -5.46
CA MET A 150 -10.61 10.72 -5.21
C MET A 150 -10.90 11.90 -6.15
N ALA A 151 -9.88 12.69 -6.50
CA ALA A 151 -10.02 13.75 -7.49
C ALA A 151 -10.36 13.19 -8.88
N VAL A 152 -9.70 12.10 -9.29
CA VAL A 152 -10.02 11.40 -10.56
C VAL A 152 -11.44 10.84 -10.55
N ILE A 153 -11.86 10.19 -9.46
CA ILE A 153 -13.23 9.66 -9.30
C ILE A 153 -14.25 10.81 -9.36
N GLY A 154 -13.98 11.92 -8.67
CA GLY A 154 -14.87 13.09 -8.67
C GLY A 154 -14.98 13.74 -10.06
N ALA A 155 -13.87 13.84 -10.80
CA ALA A 155 -13.88 14.32 -12.18
C ALA A 155 -14.67 13.39 -13.11
N ALA A 156 -14.51 12.07 -12.98
CA ALA A 156 -15.26 11.08 -13.75
C ALA A 156 -16.77 11.15 -13.45
N ALA A 157 -17.15 11.31 -12.18
CA ALA A 157 -18.54 11.47 -11.78
C ALA A 157 -19.16 12.76 -12.35
N ALA A 158 -18.42 13.88 -12.31
CA ALA A 158 -18.86 15.14 -12.90
C ALA A 158 -19.04 15.03 -14.43
N ALA A 159 -18.10 14.36 -15.12
CA ALA A 159 -18.20 14.10 -16.55
C ALA A 159 -19.41 13.20 -16.89
N GLY A 160 -19.67 12.16 -16.09
CA GLY A 160 -20.85 11.31 -16.24
C GLY A 160 -22.17 12.07 -16.05
N ALA A 161 -22.25 12.94 -15.05
CA ALA A 161 -23.41 13.81 -14.84
C ALA A 161 -23.62 14.78 -16.01
N ALA A 162 -22.54 15.39 -16.53
CA ALA A 162 -22.62 16.25 -17.70
C ALA A 162 -23.05 15.47 -18.96
N GLY A 163 -22.54 14.25 -19.15
CA GLY A 163 -22.93 13.34 -20.23
C GLY A 163 -24.41 12.94 -20.17
N TYR A 164 -24.92 12.67 -18.97
CA TYR A 164 -26.35 12.42 -18.74
C TYR A 164 -27.21 13.63 -19.14
N VAL A 165 -26.82 14.83 -18.70
CA VAL A 165 -27.52 16.08 -19.07
C VAL A 165 -27.47 16.34 -20.58
N ALA A 166 -26.36 16.04 -21.24
CA ALA A 166 -26.15 16.33 -22.66
C ALA A 166 -26.73 15.26 -23.61
N GLY A 167 -26.94 14.01 -23.16
CA GLY A 167 -27.19 12.89 -24.06
C GLY A 167 -28.09 11.76 -23.55
N GLY A 168 -28.71 11.90 -22.38
CA GLY A 168 -29.64 10.92 -21.82
C GLY A 168 -28.98 9.78 -21.00
N GLU A 169 -29.82 8.89 -20.48
CA GLU A 169 -29.47 7.85 -19.49
C GLU A 169 -28.38 6.88 -19.96
N ASP A 170 -28.41 6.51 -21.24
CA ASP A 170 -27.44 5.59 -21.85
C ASP A 170 -26.01 6.13 -21.78
N LYS A 171 -25.81 7.44 -21.93
CA LYS A 171 -24.48 8.07 -21.85
C LYS A 171 -24.01 8.36 -20.43
N GLY A 172 -24.92 8.40 -19.45
CA GLY A 172 -24.56 8.60 -18.03
C GLY A 172 -24.10 7.29 -17.36
N SER A 173 -24.67 6.16 -17.75
CA SER A 173 -24.44 4.85 -17.12
C SER A 173 -23.03 4.30 -17.34
N GLU A 174 -22.42 4.53 -18.51
CA GLU A 174 -21.08 4.07 -18.86
C GLU A 174 -19.98 4.71 -17.97
N TYR A 175 -20.11 6.00 -17.67
CA TYR A 175 -19.17 6.72 -16.80
C TYR A 175 -19.37 6.40 -15.30
N ALA A 176 -20.61 6.14 -14.88
CA ALA A 176 -20.92 5.78 -13.49
C ALA A 176 -20.39 4.37 -13.12
N ALA A 177 -20.44 3.41 -14.05
CA ALA A 177 -19.94 2.05 -13.83
C ALA A 177 -18.42 2.01 -13.60
N GLY A 178 -17.64 2.79 -14.37
CA GLY A 178 -16.18 2.89 -14.22
C GLY A 178 -15.75 3.54 -12.90
N ALA A 179 -16.44 4.61 -12.48
CA ALA A 179 -16.18 5.29 -11.20
C ALA A 179 -16.49 4.37 -10.00
N ALA A 180 -17.56 3.58 -10.07
CA ALA A 180 -17.97 2.70 -8.99
C ALA A 180 -16.97 1.54 -8.76
N GLY A 181 -16.29 1.04 -9.80
CA GLY A 181 -15.26 0.00 -9.65
C GLY A 181 -13.99 0.49 -8.94
N LEU A 182 -13.64 1.76 -9.16
CA LEU A 182 -12.50 2.43 -8.51
C LEU A 182 -12.78 2.87 -7.06
N ALA A 183 -14.06 3.01 -6.69
CA ALA A 183 -14.50 3.60 -5.43
C ALA A 183 -14.62 2.60 -4.25
N MET A 184 -14.36 1.30 -4.45
CA MET A 184 -14.35 0.35 -3.33
C MET A 184 -13.08 0.52 -2.50
N ALA A 185 -13.17 0.45 -1.17
CA ALA A 185 -12.04 0.68 -0.26
C ALA A 185 -10.81 -0.19 -0.57
N VAL A 186 -11.04 -1.42 -1.05
CA VAL A 186 -10.01 -2.34 -1.56
C VAL A 186 -9.32 -1.80 -2.82
N GLY A 187 -10.07 -1.21 -3.75
CA GLY A 187 -9.55 -0.62 -4.98
C GLY A 187 -8.66 0.60 -4.73
N GLN A 188 -8.86 1.30 -3.60
CA GLN A 188 -8.07 2.48 -3.26
C GLN A 188 -6.59 2.16 -3.01
N PHE A 189 -6.28 1.02 -2.36
CA PHE A 189 -4.89 0.60 -2.14
C PHE A 189 -4.32 -0.21 -3.31
N VAL A 190 -5.13 -1.08 -3.90
CA VAL A 190 -4.75 -1.96 -5.02
C VAL A 190 -4.33 -1.18 -6.28
N GLY A 191 -4.87 0.03 -6.49
CA GLY A 191 -4.55 0.91 -7.60
C GLY A 191 -3.65 2.10 -7.26
N MET A 192 -3.24 2.26 -5.99
CA MET A 192 -2.52 3.46 -5.56
C MET A 192 -1.13 3.53 -6.18
N GLN A 193 -0.77 4.73 -6.64
CA GLN A 193 0.57 5.04 -7.14
C GLN A 193 1.13 6.28 -6.44
N TYR A 194 2.40 6.22 -6.11
CA TYR A 194 3.19 7.35 -5.66
C TYR A 194 3.77 8.09 -6.87
N THR A 195 3.99 9.39 -6.71
CA THR A 195 4.66 10.20 -7.75
C THR A 195 6.17 10.04 -7.65
N ARG A 196 6.91 10.37 -8.72
CA ARG A 196 8.39 10.42 -8.67
C ARG A 196 8.93 11.26 -7.52
N SER A 197 8.27 12.36 -7.20
CA SER A 197 8.64 13.21 -6.06
C SER A 197 8.37 12.53 -4.72
N ASP A 198 7.26 11.80 -4.59
CA ASP A 198 6.95 11.02 -3.37
C ASP A 198 8.01 9.92 -3.18
N GLU A 199 8.43 9.25 -4.25
CA GLU A 199 9.50 8.22 -4.22
C GLU A 199 10.87 8.80 -3.85
N ALA A 200 11.24 9.94 -4.45
CA ALA A 200 12.51 10.61 -4.14
C ALA A 200 12.55 11.13 -2.69
N GLU A 201 11.44 11.68 -2.19
CA GLU A 201 11.28 12.09 -0.79
C GLU A 201 11.37 10.86 0.14
N ALA A 202 10.75 9.73 -0.23
CA ALA A 202 10.83 8.49 0.55
C ALA A 202 12.23 7.86 0.55
N ASP A 203 12.96 7.87 -0.56
CA ASP A 203 14.35 7.42 -0.63
C ASP A 203 15.27 8.28 0.23
N ASP A 204 15.10 9.60 0.20
CA ASP A 204 15.91 10.53 0.96
C ASP A 204 15.72 10.34 2.47
N MET A 205 14.46 10.41 2.94
CA MET A 205 14.14 10.22 4.37
C MET A 205 14.40 8.79 4.84
N GLY A 206 14.07 7.78 4.01
CA GLY A 206 14.28 6.38 4.32
C GLY A 206 15.77 6.04 4.52
N PHE A 207 16.66 6.62 3.71
CA PHE A 207 18.11 6.50 3.93
C PHE A 207 18.52 7.10 5.28
N ASP A 208 18.01 8.29 5.63
CA ASP A 208 18.40 8.94 6.88
C ASP A 208 17.89 8.18 8.11
N PHE A 209 16.65 7.68 8.07
CA PHE A 209 16.10 6.80 9.11
C PHE A 209 16.94 5.55 9.28
N TYR A 210 17.26 4.87 8.18
CA TYR A 210 18.07 3.66 8.17
C TYR A 210 19.46 3.88 8.78
N VAL A 211 20.17 4.93 8.35
CA VAL A 211 21.53 5.20 8.81
C VAL A 211 21.55 5.60 10.29
N ARG A 212 20.65 6.48 10.72
CA ARG A 212 20.57 6.90 12.13
C ARG A 212 20.04 5.80 13.06
N ALA A 213 19.25 4.85 12.54
CA ALA A 213 18.82 3.68 13.28
C ALA A 213 19.95 2.65 13.49
N GLY A 214 21.06 2.82 12.77
CA GLY A 214 22.34 2.18 13.04
C GLY A 214 22.75 1.08 12.07
N TRP A 215 22.01 0.91 10.97
CA TRP A 215 22.39 -0.01 9.90
C TRP A 215 23.50 0.57 9.00
N ASP A 216 24.07 -0.26 8.14
CA ASP A 216 25.24 0.10 7.35
C ASP A 216 24.92 1.01 6.16
N PRO A 217 25.34 2.29 6.14
CA PRO A 217 25.04 3.19 5.02
C PRO A 217 25.49 2.64 3.65
N ALA A 218 26.56 1.84 3.62
CA ALA A 218 27.06 1.27 2.39
C ALA A 218 26.14 0.17 1.81
N ARG A 219 25.26 -0.41 2.64
CA ARG A 219 24.39 -1.53 2.29
C ARG A 219 22.95 -1.15 1.94
N PHE A 220 22.56 0.11 2.11
CA PHE A 220 21.19 0.58 1.80
C PHE A 220 20.76 0.23 0.37
N GLY A 221 21.69 0.31 -0.59
CA GLY A 221 21.44 0.01 -2.00
C GLY A 221 21.51 -1.48 -2.38
N ASP A 222 21.87 -2.38 -1.48
CA ASP A 222 22.25 -3.75 -1.84
C ASP A 222 21.05 -4.56 -2.35
N PHE A 223 19.85 -4.35 -1.79
CA PHE A 223 18.64 -5.02 -2.27
C PHE A 223 18.29 -4.59 -3.71
N PHE A 224 18.42 -3.30 -4.03
CA PHE A 224 18.20 -2.80 -5.39
C PHE A 224 19.24 -3.37 -6.35
N GLN A 225 20.51 -3.41 -5.95
CA GLN A 225 21.56 -4.05 -6.75
C GLN A 225 21.24 -5.52 -7.02
N GLN A 226 20.75 -6.24 -6.02
CA GLN A 226 20.33 -7.64 -6.18
C GLN A 226 19.19 -7.79 -7.20
N LEU A 227 18.22 -6.87 -7.20
CA LEU A 227 17.13 -6.89 -8.18
C LEU A 227 17.62 -6.56 -9.60
N ILE A 228 18.59 -5.65 -9.75
CA ILE A 228 19.28 -5.40 -11.03
C ILE A 228 19.94 -6.68 -11.53
N ASP A 229 20.70 -7.37 -10.68
CA ASP A 229 21.44 -8.59 -11.04
C ASP A 229 20.50 -9.72 -11.49
N LYS A 230 19.29 -9.76 -10.93
CA LYS A 230 18.21 -10.70 -11.31
C LYS A 230 17.44 -10.27 -12.56
N GLY A 231 17.77 -9.12 -13.13
CA GLY A 231 17.16 -8.60 -14.36
C GLY A 231 15.78 -7.99 -14.16
N TYR A 232 15.48 -7.46 -12.96
CA TYR A 232 14.26 -6.68 -12.71
C TYR A 232 14.35 -5.24 -13.21
N ASP A 233 15.54 -4.71 -13.50
CA ASP A 233 15.73 -3.35 -14.03
C ASP A 233 15.51 -3.31 -15.56
N LYS A 234 14.27 -3.54 -15.99
CA LYS A 234 13.87 -3.58 -17.40
C LYS A 234 12.81 -2.53 -17.71
N GLY A 235 13.17 -1.55 -18.54
CA GLY A 235 12.24 -0.57 -19.11
C GLY A 235 12.83 0.85 -19.16
N PRO A 236 12.29 1.73 -20.02
CA PRO A 236 12.74 3.12 -20.06
C PRO A 236 12.30 3.85 -18.78
N GLU A 237 13.24 4.45 -18.06
CA GLU A 237 12.97 5.21 -16.83
C GLU A 237 11.93 6.32 -17.02
N PHE A 238 11.92 6.98 -18.20
CA PHE A 238 10.97 8.04 -18.52
C PHE A 238 9.49 7.57 -18.48
N LEU A 239 9.22 6.27 -18.63
CA LEU A 239 7.87 5.70 -18.57
C LEU A 239 7.47 5.20 -17.17
N SER A 240 8.37 5.29 -16.18
CA SER A 240 8.15 4.80 -14.81
C SER A 240 7.94 5.96 -13.84
N ASP A 241 6.99 5.84 -12.91
CA ASP A 241 6.82 6.79 -11.80
C ASP A 241 7.87 6.59 -10.69
N HIS A 242 8.71 5.56 -10.82
CA HIS A 242 9.83 5.27 -9.91
C HIS A 242 11.16 5.52 -10.64
N PRO A 243 12.18 6.06 -9.93
CA PRO A 243 13.55 6.07 -10.44
C PRO A 243 14.01 4.66 -10.81
N SER A 244 14.90 4.54 -11.80
CA SER A 244 15.50 3.24 -12.12
C SER A 244 16.24 2.66 -10.91
N LEU A 245 16.31 1.32 -10.80
CA LEU A 245 17.00 0.68 -9.68
C LEU A 245 18.47 1.10 -9.63
N LYS A 246 19.10 1.24 -10.80
CA LYS A 246 20.47 1.75 -10.94
C LYS A 246 20.63 3.14 -10.33
N ASN A 247 19.72 4.07 -10.61
CA ASN A 247 19.80 5.43 -10.06
C ASN A 247 19.65 5.43 -8.53
N ARG A 248 18.77 4.59 -7.98
CA ARG A 248 18.62 4.44 -6.52
C ARG A 248 19.89 3.92 -5.85
N VAL A 249 20.54 2.90 -6.44
CA VAL A 249 21.83 2.39 -5.95
C VAL A 249 22.90 3.50 -5.97
N GLN A 250 22.98 4.26 -7.06
CA GLN A 250 23.96 5.34 -7.20
C GLN A 250 23.70 6.47 -6.19
N ALA A 251 22.44 6.90 -6.04
CA ALA A 251 22.05 7.92 -5.08
C ALA A 251 22.36 7.50 -3.64
N ALA A 252 22.02 6.26 -3.26
CA ALA A 252 22.32 5.71 -1.94
C ALA A 252 23.83 5.71 -1.65
N ARG A 253 24.65 5.24 -2.60
CA ARG A 253 26.13 5.24 -2.46
C ARG A 253 26.69 6.64 -2.36
N ALA A 254 26.18 7.58 -3.17
CA ALA A 254 26.59 8.98 -3.11
C ALA A 254 26.26 9.59 -1.75
N LYS A 255 25.03 9.39 -1.25
CA LYS A 255 24.60 9.87 0.07
C LYS A 255 25.43 9.26 1.20
N ALA A 256 25.71 7.96 1.15
CA ALA A 256 26.60 7.28 2.10
C ALA A 256 28.01 7.88 2.12
N SER A 257 28.57 8.24 0.96
CA SER A 257 29.91 8.85 0.87
C SER A 257 30.00 10.27 1.43
N GLN A 258 28.85 10.95 1.56
CA GLN A 258 28.75 12.31 2.06
C GLN A 258 28.46 12.37 3.57
N LEU A 259 28.30 11.23 4.23
CA LEU A 259 28.03 11.19 5.66
C LEU A 259 29.20 11.78 6.47
N PRO A 260 28.91 12.55 7.54
CA PRO A 260 29.96 13.05 8.41
C PRO A 260 30.64 11.88 9.14
N PRO A 261 31.92 12.00 9.54
CA PRO A 261 32.62 10.96 10.30
C PRO A 261 31.88 10.53 11.57
N ALA A 262 31.14 11.45 12.21
CA ALA A 262 30.33 11.16 13.39
C ALA A 262 29.21 10.13 13.14
N ALA A 263 28.78 9.91 11.88
CA ALA A 263 27.79 8.91 11.53
C ALA A 263 28.25 7.47 11.87
N ALA A 264 29.56 7.23 11.95
CA ALA A 264 30.10 5.95 12.38
C ALA A 264 29.65 5.56 13.81
N ALA A 265 29.40 6.55 14.67
CA ALA A 265 28.94 6.33 16.04
C ALA A 265 27.48 5.87 16.13
N TRP A 266 26.70 6.00 15.05
CA TRP A 266 25.30 5.54 15.03
C TRP A 266 25.18 4.03 14.84
N ARG A 267 26.24 3.36 14.39
CA ARG A 267 26.23 1.93 14.06
C ARG A 267 25.81 1.07 15.25
N LYS A 268 24.86 0.17 15.00
CA LYS A 268 24.36 -0.82 15.96
C LYS A 268 24.39 -2.21 15.33
N PRO A 269 24.58 -3.28 16.12
CA PRO A 269 24.39 -4.64 15.63
C PRO A 269 22.95 -4.82 15.09
N PRO A 270 22.76 -5.65 14.03
CA PRO A 270 21.42 -5.99 13.56
C PRO A 270 20.64 -6.73 14.65
N VAL A 271 19.32 -6.67 14.60
CA VAL A 271 18.40 -7.41 15.49
C VAL A 271 18.61 -8.92 15.31
N ALA A 272 18.77 -9.37 14.06
CA ALA A 272 19.16 -10.74 13.73
C ALA A 272 20.26 -10.74 12.66
N ALA A 273 21.40 -11.39 12.95
CA ALA A 273 22.52 -11.52 12.03
C ALA A 273 22.69 -12.96 11.54
N GLY A 274 23.20 -13.12 10.31
CA GLY A 274 23.72 -14.39 9.79
C GLY A 274 22.77 -15.59 10.03
N PRO A 275 23.17 -16.61 10.81
CA PRO A 275 22.34 -17.78 11.06
C PRO A 275 20.98 -17.46 11.71
N ALA A 276 20.91 -16.47 12.60
CA ALA A 276 19.65 -16.09 13.25
C ALA A 276 18.66 -15.48 12.25
N PHE A 277 19.14 -14.63 11.34
CA PHE A 277 18.33 -14.08 10.25
C PHE A 277 17.84 -15.18 9.30
N THR A 278 18.74 -16.10 8.94
CA THR A 278 18.40 -17.26 8.08
C THR A 278 17.36 -18.17 8.75
N ALA A 279 17.45 -18.38 10.06
CA ALA A 279 16.48 -19.18 10.81
C ALA A 279 15.08 -18.52 10.81
N LEU A 280 15.00 -17.20 10.92
CA LEU A 280 13.74 -16.46 10.79
C LEU A 280 13.15 -16.61 9.38
N GLN A 281 13.98 -16.52 8.33
CA GLN A 281 13.54 -16.77 6.96
C GLN A 281 12.97 -18.19 6.79
N GLN A 282 13.67 -19.21 7.28
CA GLN A 282 13.18 -20.58 7.23
C GLN A 282 11.87 -20.74 8.00
N ARG A 283 11.77 -20.09 9.18
CA ARG A 283 10.55 -20.08 9.99
C ARG A 283 9.37 -19.45 9.23
N SER A 284 9.56 -18.34 8.51
CA SER A 284 8.47 -17.73 7.75
C SER A 284 7.95 -18.64 6.64
N VAL A 285 8.83 -19.41 5.99
CA VAL A 285 8.43 -20.40 4.98
C VAL A 285 7.65 -21.56 5.60
N VAL A 286 8.12 -22.09 6.73
CA VAL A 286 7.43 -23.18 7.43
C VAL A 286 6.04 -22.74 7.87
N ILE A 287 5.92 -21.58 8.52
CA ILE A 287 4.64 -21.06 8.98
C ILE A 287 3.70 -20.81 7.79
N GLY A 288 4.19 -20.17 6.72
CA GLY A 288 3.40 -19.90 5.51
C GLY A 288 2.82 -21.17 4.88
N LYS A 289 3.55 -22.29 4.89
CA LYS A 289 3.08 -23.60 4.40
C LYS A 289 2.02 -24.25 5.30
N THR A 290 1.97 -23.87 6.57
CA THR A 290 1.02 -24.42 7.56
C THR A 290 -0.25 -23.58 7.72
N MET A 291 -0.37 -22.47 6.99
CA MET A 291 -1.56 -21.62 7.07
C MET A 291 -2.81 -22.32 6.47
N PRO A 292 -4.02 -22.01 6.98
CA PRO A 292 -5.26 -22.59 6.46
C PRO A 292 -5.45 -22.28 4.98
N THR A 293 -5.86 -23.24 4.15
CA THR A 293 -6.07 -23.05 2.71
C THR A 293 -7.51 -22.68 2.33
N ASP A 294 -8.25 -22.08 3.27
CA ASP A 294 -9.65 -21.73 3.11
C ASP A 294 -9.87 -20.49 2.20
N ALA A 295 -11.15 -20.21 1.91
CA ALA A 295 -11.54 -19.11 1.02
C ALA A 295 -11.11 -17.73 1.57
N SER A 296 -10.99 -17.56 2.89
CA SER A 296 -10.57 -16.30 3.49
C SER A 296 -9.09 -16.03 3.24
N LEU A 297 -8.22 -17.04 3.38
CA LEU A 297 -6.81 -16.91 2.99
C LEU A 297 -6.69 -16.64 1.49
N GLN A 298 -7.42 -17.38 0.65
CA GLN A 298 -7.37 -17.18 -0.81
C GLN A 298 -7.79 -15.77 -1.22
N HIS A 299 -8.82 -15.21 -0.57
CA HIS A 299 -9.24 -13.83 -0.78
C HIS A 299 -8.12 -12.85 -0.40
N SER A 300 -7.58 -12.95 0.82
CA SER A 300 -6.47 -12.10 1.27
C SER A 300 -5.23 -12.22 0.37
N GLN A 301 -4.88 -13.42 -0.09
CA GLN A 301 -3.78 -13.62 -1.03
C GLN A 301 -4.05 -13.01 -2.39
N THR A 302 -5.31 -13.03 -2.86
CA THR A 302 -5.72 -12.35 -4.09
C THR A 302 -5.61 -10.83 -3.94
N LEU A 303 -6.00 -10.28 -2.79
CA LEU A 303 -5.79 -8.85 -2.48
C LEU A 303 -4.32 -8.47 -2.50
N LEU A 304 -3.46 -9.25 -1.80
CA LEU A 304 -2.01 -9.04 -1.80
C LEU A 304 -1.41 -9.13 -3.20
N ALA A 305 -1.81 -10.14 -3.97
CA ALA A 305 -1.37 -10.29 -5.35
C ALA A 305 -1.85 -9.12 -6.22
N ALA A 306 -3.00 -8.51 -5.93
CA ALA A 306 -3.52 -7.39 -6.70
C ALA A 306 -2.87 -6.04 -6.36
N MET A 307 -2.23 -5.92 -5.20
CA MET A 307 -1.54 -4.70 -4.75
C MET A 307 -0.66 -4.11 -5.86
N SER A 308 -0.52 -2.79 -5.85
CA SER A 308 0.37 -2.11 -6.78
C SER A 308 1.79 -2.68 -6.72
N ARG A 309 2.50 -2.53 -7.85
CA ARG A 309 3.91 -2.92 -7.95
C ARG A 309 4.67 -2.38 -6.75
N SER A 310 5.59 -3.18 -6.23
CA SER A 310 6.45 -2.73 -5.14
C SER A 310 7.19 -1.48 -5.59
N CYS A 311 7.38 -0.51 -4.69
CA CYS A 311 8.29 0.62 -4.92
C CYS A 311 9.71 0.13 -5.25
N LEU A 312 10.01 -1.15 -4.98
CA LEU A 312 11.28 -1.81 -5.21
C LEU A 312 11.44 -2.41 -6.61
N THR A 313 10.38 -2.50 -7.42
CA THR A 313 10.41 -3.13 -8.75
C THR A 313 9.77 -2.24 -9.82
N PRO A 314 10.42 -1.98 -10.96
CA PRO A 314 9.91 -1.02 -11.95
C PRO A 314 8.72 -1.55 -12.78
N ALA A 315 8.47 -2.86 -12.80
CA ALA A 315 7.45 -3.48 -13.65
C ALA A 315 6.31 -4.13 -12.83
N ILE A 316 5.09 -4.03 -13.37
CA ILE A 316 3.93 -4.79 -12.86
C ILE A 316 4.12 -6.26 -13.20
N HIS A 317 4.05 -7.14 -12.20
CA HIS A 317 4.14 -8.58 -12.42
C HIS A 317 2.87 -9.10 -13.14
N PRO A 318 2.96 -10.05 -14.09
CA PRO A 318 1.79 -10.63 -14.74
C PRO A 318 0.71 -11.13 -13.77
N ASP A 319 1.13 -11.68 -12.63
CA ASP A 319 0.22 -12.15 -11.58
C ASP A 319 -0.59 -11.02 -10.95
N GLN A 320 -0.02 -9.81 -10.84
CA GLN A 320 -0.74 -8.65 -10.33
C GLN A 320 -1.87 -8.23 -11.27
N LYS A 321 -1.61 -8.24 -12.58
CA LYS A 321 -2.65 -7.96 -13.58
C LYS A 321 -3.77 -9.00 -13.52
N LYS A 322 -3.41 -10.28 -13.37
CA LYS A 322 -4.37 -11.38 -13.24
C LYS A 322 -5.22 -11.27 -11.97
N ALA A 323 -4.60 -10.97 -10.83
CA ALA A 323 -5.26 -10.80 -9.54
C ALA A 323 -6.23 -9.60 -9.56
N ARG A 324 -5.82 -8.45 -10.12
CA ARG A 324 -6.70 -7.29 -10.31
C ARG A 324 -7.93 -7.62 -11.17
N ALA A 325 -7.73 -8.37 -12.24
CA ALA A 325 -8.84 -8.83 -13.08
C ALA A 325 -9.76 -9.82 -12.34
N ALA A 326 -9.23 -10.64 -11.43
CA ALA A 326 -10.04 -11.52 -10.59
C ALA A 326 -10.91 -10.74 -9.61
N LEU A 327 -10.34 -9.77 -8.89
CA LEU A 327 -11.08 -8.89 -7.99
C LEU A 327 -12.18 -8.10 -8.70
N ALA A 328 -11.90 -7.60 -9.92
CA ALA A 328 -12.90 -6.90 -10.72
C ALA A 328 -14.11 -7.80 -11.04
N ARG A 329 -13.86 -9.07 -11.42
CA ARG A 329 -14.92 -10.05 -11.68
C ARG A 329 -15.70 -10.41 -10.42
N GLU A 330 -15.02 -10.59 -9.29
CA GLU A 330 -15.68 -10.86 -7.99
C GLU A 330 -16.62 -9.71 -7.60
N ALA A 331 -16.15 -8.46 -7.74
CA ALA A 331 -16.98 -7.28 -7.47
C ALA A 331 -18.21 -7.20 -8.38
N GLU A 332 -18.06 -7.53 -9.66
CA GLU A 332 -19.17 -7.58 -10.62
C GLU A 332 -20.18 -8.67 -10.26
N GLN A 333 -19.72 -9.86 -9.89
CA GLN A 333 -20.59 -10.96 -9.46
C GLN A 333 -21.37 -10.61 -8.17
N GLN A 334 -20.71 -9.97 -7.21
CA GLN A 334 -21.36 -9.50 -5.98
C GLN A 334 -22.44 -8.45 -6.27
N ARG A 335 -22.16 -7.50 -7.17
CA ARG A 335 -23.15 -6.51 -7.62
C ARG A 335 -24.34 -7.17 -8.30
N ALA A 336 -24.09 -8.10 -9.22
CA ALA A 336 -25.14 -8.84 -9.91
C ALA A 336 -25.99 -9.67 -8.93
N ALA A 337 -25.39 -10.25 -7.89
CA ALA A 337 -26.12 -10.96 -6.85
C ALA A 337 -27.00 -10.03 -6.00
N ALA A 338 -26.51 -8.82 -5.67
CA ALA A 338 -27.25 -7.83 -4.90
C ALA A 338 -28.42 -7.19 -5.66
N THR A 339 -28.36 -7.16 -7.00
CA THR A 339 -29.41 -6.57 -7.86
C THR A 339 -30.43 -7.59 -8.37
N ARG A 340 -30.28 -8.89 -8.07
CA ARG A 340 -31.28 -9.91 -8.45
C ARG A 340 -32.59 -9.67 -7.67
N PRO A 341 -33.73 -9.46 -8.36
CA PRO A 341 -35.01 -9.35 -7.69
C PRO A 341 -35.29 -10.65 -6.94
N ALA A 342 -35.75 -10.54 -5.69
CA ALA A 342 -36.19 -11.69 -4.91
C ALA A 342 -37.36 -12.36 -5.64
N THR A 343 -37.07 -13.38 -6.45
CA THR A 343 -38.10 -14.16 -7.13
C THR A 343 -38.99 -14.77 -6.06
N SER A 344 -40.27 -14.40 -6.12
CA SER A 344 -41.32 -14.74 -5.17
C SER A 344 -41.29 -16.21 -4.79
N ARG A 345 -41.03 -16.47 -3.51
CA ARG A 345 -41.26 -17.75 -2.86
C ARG A 345 -42.78 -17.93 -2.65
N GLN A 346 -43.53 -17.96 -3.75
CA GLN A 346 -44.96 -18.24 -3.76
C GLN A 346 -45.24 -19.36 -4.75
N ARG A 347 -45.21 -20.59 -4.25
CA ARG A 347 -46.08 -21.72 -4.62
C ARG A 347 -45.48 -23.02 -4.07
N ARG A 348 -46.05 -23.50 -2.97
CA ARG A 348 -46.40 -24.90 -2.72
C ARG A 348 -47.12 -25.00 -1.37
N HIS A 349 -48.34 -24.49 -1.34
CA HIS A 349 -49.42 -25.10 -0.58
C HIS A 349 -50.50 -25.48 -1.58
N ARG A 350 -50.53 -26.76 -1.94
CA ARG A 350 -51.73 -27.51 -2.26
C ARG A 350 -51.51 -28.93 -1.79
#